data_AF-A0A7V2V5G5-F1
#
_entry.id   AF-A0A7V2V5G5-F1
#
_cell.length_a   1.000
_cell.length_b   1.000
_cell.length_c   1.000
_cell.angle_alpha   90.00
_cell.angle_beta   90.00
_cell.angle_gamma   90.00
#
_symmetry.space_group_name_H-M   'P 1'
#
loop_
_entity.id
_entity.type
_entity.pdbx_description
1 polymer ?
#
loop_
_entity_poly.entity_id
_entity_poly.type
_entity_poly.pdbx_seq_one_letter_code
_entity_poly.pdbx_strand_id
1 'polypeptide(L)'
;MLAVSLFSSLKERQKTKEKVLVPRKKRGSWGIWLATVVSFLAFFFILRSFLFEWERKRAVDKEIAALQKQIEQLKKENTDMQKALRYLNTSEFQEKELKDKLNLIKAGEQVIYIKEEKDKKEGEKDSILQEGNVSTTEVSIKKPNYYYWWQYFFQIK
;
A
#
# COMPACT_ATOMS: atom_id res chain seq x y z
N MET A 1 38.95 98.58 -49.90
CA MET A 1 39.64 97.27 -49.98
C MET A 1 39.76 96.53 -48.65
N LEU A 2 39.54 97.15 -47.47
CA LEU A 2 39.65 96.47 -46.18
C LEU A 2 38.45 95.54 -45.83
N ALA A 3 37.24 95.85 -46.30
CA ALA A 3 36.04 95.05 -46.01
C ALA A 3 36.04 93.64 -46.62
N VAL A 4 36.72 93.45 -47.77
CA VAL A 4 36.81 92.15 -48.46
C VAL A 4 37.72 91.18 -47.72
N SER A 5 38.80 91.68 -47.11
CA SER A 5 39.72 90.86 -46.31
C SER A 5 39.09 90.34 -45.01
N LEU A 6 38.24 91.15 -44.36
CA LEU A 6 37.57 90.80 -43.12
C LEU A 6 36.46 89.75 -43.32
N PHE A 7 35.72 89.85 -44.43
CA PHE A 7 34.69 88.87 -44.80
C PHE A 7 35.28 87.51 -45.21
N SER A 8 36.47 87.51 -45.85
CA SER A 8 37.18 86.28 -46.17
C SER A 8 37.66 85.54 -44.91
N SER A 9 38.15 86.27 -43.91
CA SER A 9 38.59 85.72 -42.62
C SER A 9 37.45 85.11 -41.79
N LEU A 10 36.26 85.71 -41.84
CA LEU A 10 35.07 85.20 -41.14
C LEU A 10 34.50 83.94 -41.79
N LYS A 11 34.57 83.83 -43.12
CA LYS A 11 34.11 82.65 -43.87
C LYS A 11 34.95 81.40 -43.58
N GLU A 12 36.25 81.57 -43.31
CA GLU A 12 37.14 80.48 -42.90
C GLU A 12 36.88 79.98 -41.46
N ARG A 13 36.44 80.86 -40.55
CA ARG A 13 36.09 80.48 -39.16
C ARG A 13 34.78 79.71 -39.04
N GLN A 14 33.87 79.83 -40.02
CA GLN A 14 32.62 79.04 -40.05
C GLN A 14 32.86 77.63 -40.63
N LYS A 15 33.76 77.50 -41.62
CA LYS A 15 34.10 76.22 -42.26
C LYS A 15 34.86 75.26 -41.34
N THR A 16 35.46 75.77 -40.26
CA THR A 16 36.19 74.98 -39.25
C THR A 16 35.32 74.46 -38.11
N LYS A 17 34.03 74.84 -38.05
CA LYS A 17 33.09 74.31 -37.06
C LYS A 17 32.21 73.17 -37.57
N GLU A 18 32.36 72.77 -38.83
CA GLU A 18 31.62 71.65 -39.39
C GLU A 18 32.44 70.36 -39.28
N LYS A 19 32.06 69.52 -38.30
CA LYS A 19 32.38 68.09 -38.19
C LYS A 19 33.83 67.76 -37.84
N VAL A 20 34.26 68.13 -36.64
CA VAL A 20 35.10 67.19 -35.85
C VAL A 20 34.18 66.10 -35.30
N LEU A 21 33.71 65.23 -36.20
CA LEU A 21 33.08 63.98 -35.82
C LEU A 21 34.22 63.08 -35.35
N VAL A 22 34.47 63.09 -34.04
CA VAL A 22 35.34 62.12 -33.39
C VAL A 22 34.86 60.74 -33.87
N PRO A 23 35.70 59.91 -34.52
CA PRO A 23 35.26 58.59 -34.93
C PRO A 23 34.96 57.83 -33.65
N ARG A 24 33.66 57.68 -33.34
CA ARG A 24 33.19 56.86 -32.24
C ARG A 24 33.60 55.44 -32.59
N LYS A 25 34.79 55.04 -32.13
CA LYS A 25 35.36 53.71 -32.30
C LYS A 25 34.27 52.73 -31.89
N LYS A 26 33.61 52.11 -32.88
CA LYS A 26 32.65 51.03 -32.66
C LYS A 26 33.45 49.89 -32.04
N ARG A 27 33.57 49.90 -30.71
CA ARG A 27 34.06 48.77 -29.94
C ARG A 27 33.17 47.60 -30.35
N GLY A 28 33.75 46.66 -31.10
CA GLY A 28 33.00 45.56 -31.68
C GLY A 28 32.17 44.89 -30.60
N SER A 29 30.90 44.65 -30.90
CA SER A 29 29.95 43.91 -30.04
C SER A 29 30.49 42.53 -29.62
N TRP A 30 31.59 42.07 -30.24
CA TRP A 30 32.31 40.85 -29.91
C TRP A 30 32.58 40.66 -28.41
N GLY A 31 32.92 41.71 -27.66
CA GLY A 31 33.11 41.59 -26.21
C GLY A 31 31.81 41.27 -25.45
N ILE A 32 30.69 41.87 -25.88
CA ILE A 32 29.36 41.66 -25.30
C ILE A 32 28.82 40.28 -25.71
N TRP A 33 29.09 39.87 -26.95
CA TRP A 33 28.74 38.55 -27.47
C TRP A 33 29.53 37.43 -26.76
N LEU A 34 30.81 37.64 -26.50
CA LEU A 34 31.62 36.73 -25.67
C LEU A 34 31.09 36.64 -24.24
N ALA A 35 30.78 37.77 -23.60
CA ALA A 35 30.27 37.79 -22.23
C ALA A 35 28.90 37.09 -22.12
N THR A 36 28.02 37.25 -23.11
CA THR A 36 26.71 36.59 -23.14
C THR A 36 26.83 35.08 -23.36
N VAL A 37 27.72 34.63 -24.25
CA VAL A 37 28.00 33.20 -24.46
C VAL A 37 28.58 32.55 -23.20
N VAL A 38 29.54 33.21 -22.54
CA VAL A 38 30.12 32.72 -21.29
C VAL A 38 29.08 32.66 -20.16
N SER A 39 28.20 33.67 -20.07
CA SER A 39 27.11 33.68 -19.09
C SER A 39 26.11 32.55 -19.33
N PHE A 40 25.72 32.31 -20.59
CA PHE A 40 24.87 31.16 -20.94
C PHE A 40 25.53 29.82 -20.64
N LEU A 41 26.84 29.70 -20.88
CA LEU A 41 27.58 28.47 -20.59
C LEU A 41 27.67 28.22 -19.08
N ALA A 42 27.93 29.26 -18.28
CA ALA A 42 27.91 29.18 -16.83
C ALA A 42 26.51 28.82 -16.31
N PHE A 43 25.45 29.45 -16.85
CA PHE A 43 24.08 29.15 -16.50
C PHE A 43 23.71 27.69 -16.82
N PHE A 44 24.10 27.20 -17.99
CA PHE A 44 23.90 25.80 -18.38
C PHE A 44 24.63 24.83 -17.45
N PHE A 45 25.85 25.18 -17.02
CA PHE A 45 26.64 24.36 -16.09
C PHE A 45 25.98 24.29 -14.70
N ILE A 46 25.46 25.42 -14.20
CA ILE A 46 24.71 25.49 -12.94
C ILE A 46 23.40 24.68 -13.03
N LEU A 47 22.66 24.80 -14.13
CA LEU A 47 21.44 24.02 -14.39
C LEU A 47 21.71 22.52 -14.37
N ARG A 48 22.81 22.08 -15.00
CA ARG A 48 23.22 20.68 -15.02
C ARG A 48 23.55 20.15 -13.61
N SER A 49 24.22 20.96 -12.79
CA SER A 49 24.55 20.60 -11.40
C SER A 49 23.29 20.41 -10.56
N PHE A 50 22.30 21.29 -10.73
CA PHE A 50 21.03 21.24 -10.00
C PHE A 50 20.17 20.01 -10.35
N LEU A 51 20.22 19.55 -11.60
CA LEU A 51 19.49 18.35 -12.04
C LEU A 51 20.07 17.07 -11.44
N PHE A 52 21.40 16.98 -11.31
CA PHE A 52 22.08 15.78 -10.79
C PHE A 52 21.89 15.58 -9.27
N GLU A 53 21.66 16.65 -8.51
CA GLU A 53 21.47 16.59 -7.05
C GLU A 53 20.05 16.18 -6.63
N TRP A 54 19.06 16.33 -7.51
CA TRP A 54 17.67 15.96 -7.20
C TRP A 54 17.50 14.44 -7.13
N GLU A 55 18.15 13.68 -8.00
CA GLU A 55 18.00 12.22 -8.05
C GLU A 55 18.55 11.53 -6.78
N ARG A 56 19.66 12.04 -6.24
CA ARG A 56 20.28 11.46 -5.03
C ARG A 56 19.46 11.68 -3.76
N LYS A 57 18.87 12.88 -3.58
CA LYS A 57 18.03 13.16 -2.41
C LYS A 57 16.77 12.28 -2.40
N ARG A 58 16.14 12.08 -3.57
CA ARG A 58 14.95 11.22 -3.68
C ARG A 58 15.24 9.75 -3.41
N ALA A 59 16.41 9.23 -3.76
CA ALA A 59 16.77 7.84 -3.46
C ALA A 59 16.88 7.62 -1.95
N VAL A 60 17.59 8.52 -1.26
CA VAL A 60 17.76 8.45 0.20
C VAL A 60 16.43 8.63 0.93
N ASP A 61 15.61 9.60 0.54
CA ASP A 61 14.30 9.81 1.16
C ASP A 61 13.35 8.60 0.95
N LYS A 62 13.43 7.94 -0.21
CA LYS A 62 12.68 6.70 -0.47
C LYS A 62 13.16 5.54 0.38
N GLU A 63 14.47 5.38 0.55
CA GLU A 63 15.04 4.35 1.42
C GLU A 63 14.66 4.59 2.88
N ILE A 64 14.72 5.83 3.36
CA ILE A 64 14.28 6.19 4.71
C ILE A 64 12.78 5.87 4.89
N ALA A 65 11.94 6.26 3.94
CA ALA A 65 10.50 5.97 4.02
C ALA A 65 10.21 4.46 3.98
N ALA A 66 10.94 3.69 3.16
CA ALA A 66 10.81 2.24 3.10
C ALA A 66 11.23 1.57 4.42
N LEU A 67 12.35 2.01 5.01
CA LEU A 67 12.84 1.51 6.29
C LEU A 67 11.88 1.85 7.43
N GLN A 68 11.33 3.07 7.46
CA GLN A 68 10.32 3.47 8.45
C GLN A 68 9.08 2.58 8.36
N LYS A 69 8.59 2.32 7.15
CA LYS A 69 7.45 1.43 6.93
C LYS A 69 7.72 0.00 7.41
N GLN A 70 8.92 -0.52 7.16
CA GLN A 70 9.31 -1.84 7.67
C GLN A 70 9.33 -1.87 9.20
N ILE A 71 9.87 -0.83 9.85
CA ILE A 71 9.87 -0.73 11.33
C ILE A 71 8.45 -0.73 11.88
N GLU A 72 7.52 0.00 11.26
CA GLU A 72 6.12 0.02 11.68
C GLU A 72 5.44 -1.35 11.52
N GLN A 73 5.70 -2.04 10.41
CA GLN A 73 5.20 -3.40 10.18
C GLN A 73 5.73 -4.37 11.23
N LEU A 74 7.04 -4.39 11.47
CA LEU A 74 7.65 -5.26 12.48
C LEU A 74 7.13 -4.96 13.89
N LYS A 75 6.93 -3.69 14.24
CA LYS A 75 6.33 -3.30 15.53
C LYS A 75 4.92 -3.85 15.66
N LYS A 76 4.10 -3.71 14.61
CA LYS A 76 2.73 -4.23 14.60
C LYS A 76 2.73 -5.75 14.77
N GLU A 77 3.52 -6.46 13.97
CA GLU A 77 3.65 -7.92 14.05
C GLU A 77 4.10 -8.38 15.45
N ASN A 78 5.08 -7.71 16.04
CA ASN A 78 5.52 -8.02 17.40
C ASN A 78 4.39 -7.80 18.42
N THR A 79 3.65 -6.69 18.33
CA THR A 79 2.51 -6.46 19.23
C THR A 79 1.40 -7.50 19.08
N ASP A 80 1.12 -7.95 17.86
CA ASP A 80 0.09 -8.96 17.61
C ASP A 80 0.55 -10.34 18.06
N MET A 81 1.83 -10.69 17.86
CA MET A 81 2.44 -11.89 18.44
C MET A 81 2.40 -11.88 19.97
N GLN A 82 2.70 -10.74 20.61
CA GLN A 82 2.59 -10.63 22.06
C GLN A 82 1.16 -10.79 22.57
N LYS A 83 0.16 -10.24 21.86
CA LYS A 83 -1.26 -10.47 22.21
C LYS A 83 -1.64 -11.93 22.08
N ALA A 84 -1.21 -12.60 21.01
CA ALA A 84 -1.44 -14.02 20.83
C ALA A 84 -0.79 -14.85 21.95
N LEU A 85 0.46 -14.57 22.30
CA LEU A 85 1.14 -15.22 23.42
C LEU A 85 0.42 -14.97 24.76
N ARG A 86 -0.04 -13.74 25.01
CA ARG A 86 -0.83 -13.44 26.20
C ARG A 86 -2.13 -14.23 26.25
N TYR A 87 -2.85 -14.33 25.14
CA TYR A 87 -4.07 -15.12 25.02
C TYR A 87 -3.82 -16.61 25.28
N LEU A 88 -2.76 -17.18 24.69
CA LEU A 88 -2.40 -18.59 24.91
C LEU A 88 -1.99 -18.87 26.37
N ASN A 89 -1.44 -17.87 27.06
CA ASN A 89 -1.07 -17.98 28.47
C ASN A 89 -2.23 -17.72 29.44
N THR A 90 -3.43 -17.36 28.98
CA THR A 90 -4.57 -17.18 29.90
C THR A 90 -5.12 -18.53 30.36
N SER A 91 -5.66 -18.53 31.57
CA SER A 91 -6.37 -19.70 32.11
C SER A 91 -7.60 -20.08 31.29
N GLU A 92 -8.21 -19.13 30.58
CA GLU A 92 -9.34 -19.38 29.67
C GLU A 92 -8.93 -20.25 28.48
N PHE A 93 -7.76 -20.01 27.88
CA PHE A 93 -7.27 -20.85 26.79
C PHE A 93 -6.93 -22.25 27.27
N GLN A 94 -6.30 -22.36 28.45
CA GLN A 94 -6.05 -23.66 29.08
C GLN A 94 -7.34 -24.41 29.40
N GLU A 95 -8.35 -23.72 29.94
CA GLU A 95 -9.65 -24.31 30.24
C GLU A 95 -10.38 -24.78 28.97
N LYS A 96 -10.29 -24.01 27.88
CA LYS A 96 -10.85 -24.40 26.58
C LYS A 96 -10.17 -25.64 26.01
N GLU A 97 -8.84 -25.68 26.03
CA GLU A 97 -8.08 -26.87 25.57
C GLU A 97 -8.33 -28.10 26.46
N LEU A 98 -8.46 -27.93 27.78
CA LEU A 98 -8.81 -29.02 28.71
C LEU A 98 -10.23 -29.55 28.43
N LYS A 99 -11.20 -28.67 28.16
CA LYS A 99 -12.56 -29.07 27.78
C LYS A 99 -12.58 -29.79 26.43
N ASP A 100 -11.91 -29.25 25.42
CA ASP A 100 -11.91 -29.82 24.06
C ASP A 100 -11.12 -31.15 23.97
N LYS A 101 -9.98 -31.26 24.63
CA LYS A 101 -9.10 -32.45 24.49
C LYS A 101 -9.36 -33.54 25.52
N LEU A 102 -9.76 -33.15 26.73
CA LEU A 102 -9.83 -34.08 27.85
C LEU A 102 -11.27 -34.31 28.31
N ASN A 103 -12.26 -33.67 27.67
CA ASN A 103 -13.66 -33.59 28.15
C ASN A 103 -13.69 -33.30 29.67
N LEU A 104 -12.71 -32.52 30.16
CA LEU A 104 -12.52 -32.30 31.59
C LEU A 104 -13.57 -31.31 32.08
N ILE A 105 -14.34 -31.79 33.04
CA ILE A 105 -15.41 -31.07 33.71
C ILE A 105 -14.80 -30.39 34.92
N LYS A 106 -15.06 -29.10 35.13
CA LYS A 106 -14.54 -28.37 36.28
C LYS A 106 -15.12 -28.95 37.58
N ALA A 107 -14.39 -28.85 38.69
CA ALA A 107 -14.91 -29.25 40.00
C ALA A 107 -16.16 -28.40 40.35
N GLY A 108 -17.36 -28.98 40.17
CA GLY A 108 -18.65 -28.31 40.37
C GLY A 108 -19.58 -28.23 39.15
N GLU A 109 -19.15 -28.64 37.95
CA GLU A 109 -20.05 -28.77 36.79
C GLU A 109 -20.83 -30.10 36.85
N GLN A 110 -22.15 -30.05 36.71
CA GLN A 110 -23.02 -31.23 36.75
C GLN A 110 -23.27 -31.75 35.33
N VAL A 111 -22.64 -32.87 34.96
CA VAL A 111 -22.87 -33.51 33.66
C VAL A 111 -24.05 -34.46 33.72
N ILE A 112 -25.05 -34.18 32.89
CA ILE A 112 -26.22 -35.04 32.72
C ILE A 112 -25.92 -36.02 31.58
N TYR A 113 -25.66 -37.27 31.93
CA TYR A 113 -25.50 -38.34 30.96
C TYR A 113 -26.90 -38.81 30.52
N ILE A 114 -27.32 -38.42 29.32
CA ILE A 114 -28.56 -38.91 28.72
C ILE A 114 -28.29 -40.32 28.22
N LYS A 115 -28.71 -41.32 28.99
CA LYS A 115 -28.71 -42.71 28.54
C LYS A 115 -29.87 -42.86 27.58
N GLU A 116 -29.58 -42.94 26.28
CA GLU A 116 -30.56 -43.49 25.33
C GLU A 116 -30.90 -44.89 25.83
N GLU A 117 -32.15 -45.07 26.28
CA GLU A 117 -32.72 -46.39 26.52
C GLU A 117 -32.68 -47.13 25.19
N LYS A 118 -31.59 -47.85 24.95
CA LYS A 118 -31.58 -48.92 23.96
C LYS A 118 -32.59 -49.93 24.45
N ASP A 119 -33.76 -49.89 23.81
CA ASP A 119 -34.77 -50.93 23.89
C ASP A 119 -34.07 -52.29 23.91
N LYS A 120 -34.17 -52.94 25.06
CA LYS A 120 -33.82 -54.34 25.21
C LYS A 120 -34.74 -55.13 24.28
N LYS A 121 -34.18 -55.69 23.21
CA LYS A 121 -34.58 -57.01 22.73
C LYS A 121 -33.33 -57.85 22.50
N GLU A 122 -33.18 -58.83 23.38
CA GLU A 122 -32.24 -59.95 23.28
C GLU A 122 -32.39 -60.64 21.93
N GLY A 123 -31.25 -61.00 21.35
CA GLY A 123 -31.13 -61.92 20.24
C GLY A 123 -30.10 -62.99 20.60
N GLU A 124 -30.50 -63.89 21.51
CA GLU A 124 -29.95 -65.23 21.59
C GLU A 124 -30.29 -65.93 20.27
N LYS A 125 -29.25 -66.35 19.53
CA LYS A 125 -29.41 -67.22 18.38
C LYS A 125 -29.57 -68.63 18.91
N ASP A 126 -30.74 -69.24 18.70
CA ASP A 126 -30.83 -70.40 17.81
C ASP A 126 -32.27 -70.95 17.69
N SER A 127 -32.72 -70.97 16.44
CA SER A 127 -33.48 -72.05 15.81
C SER A 127 -35.01 -72.18 15.98
N ILE A 128 -35.65 -72.37 14.81
CA ILE A 128 -36.81 -73.23 14.50
C ILE A 128 -38.20 -72.58 14.33
N LEU A 129 -38.50 -72.36 13.03
CA LEU A 129 -39.71 -72.67 12.24
C LEU A 129 -41.08 -71.99 12.49
N GLN A 130 -41.73 -71.79 11.32
CA GLN A 130 -43.15 -71.60 11.02
C GLN A 130 -43.74 -70.23 11.39
N GLU A 131 -44.77 -69.69 10.73
CA GLU A 131 -45.42 -69.77 9.42
C GLU A 131 -46.37 -68.55 9.46
N GLY A 132 -46.79 -68.03 8.31
CA GLY A 132 -48.09 -67.33 8.24
C GLY A 132 -48.07 -65.81 8.09
N ASN A 133 -48.68 -65.43 6.97
CA ASN A 133 -49.44 -64.20 6.69
C ASN A 133 -48.69 -62.90 6.34
N VAL A 134 -48.78 -62.63 5.04
CA VAL A 134 -48.67 -61.33 4.38
C VAL A 134 -49.63 -60.33 5.05
N SER A 135 -49.09 -59.20 5.49
CA SER A 135 -49.81 -57.93 5.55
C SER A 135 -48.80 -56.80 5.39
N THR A 136 -48.99 -56.03 4.33
CA THR A 136 -48.25 -54.88 3.80
C THR A 136 -47.37 -54.18 4.83
N THR A 137 -46.06 -54.41 4.76
CA THR A 137 -45.07 -53.61 5.49
C THR A 137 -44.97 -52.24 4.81
N GLU A 138 -45.54 -51.21 5.44
CA GLU A 138 -45.08 -49.85 5.17
C GLU A 138 -43.62 -49.77 5.59
N VAL A 139 -42.73 -49.88 4.60
CA VAL A 139 -41.30 -49.69 4.79
C VAL A 139 -41.12 -48.22 5.18
N SER A 140 -40.99 -47.97 6.48
CA SER A 140 -40.54 -46.69 7.00
C SER A 140 -39.08 -46.51 6.59
N ILE A 141 -38.88 -46.03 5.36
CA ILE A 141 -37.58 -45.66 4.84
C ILE A 141 -37.14 -44.45 5.66
N LYS A 142 -36.32 -44.70 6.69
CA LYS A 142 -35.69 -43.65 7.49
C LYS A 142 -34.86 -42.78 6.56
N LYS A 143 -35.36 -41.58 6.25
CA LYS A 143 -34.70 -40.69 5.29
C LYS A 143 -33.34 -40.26 5.86
N PRO A 144 -32.27 -40.28 5.05
CA PRO A 144 -30.95 -39.85 5.47
C PRO A 144 -30.94 -38.34 5.76
N ASN A 145 -30.03 -37.92 6.63
CA ASN A 145 -30.07 -36.58 7.23
C ASN A 145 -30.02 -35.44 6.20
N TYR A 146 -29.36 -35.65 5.05
CA TYR A 146 -29.29 -34.67 3.96
C TYR A 146 -30.67 -34.30 3.37
N TYR A 147 -31.65 -35.20 3.44
CA TYR A 147 -33.01 -34.95 2.95
C TYR A 147 -33.68 -33.82 3.72
N TYR A 148 -33.51 -33.77 5.05
CA TYR A 148 -34.07 -32.74 5.90
C TYR A 148 -33.42 -31.37 5.66
N TRP A 149 -32.11 -31.35 5.41
CA TRP A 149 -31.38 -30.12 5.05
C TRP A 149 -31.86 -29.56 3.71
N TRP A 150 -32.00 -30.41 2.71
CA TRP A 150 -32.52 -29.99 1.40
C TRP A 150 -33.93 -29.41 1.51
N GLN A 151 -34.80 -30.05 2.28
CA GLN A 151 -36.15 -29.55 2.55
C GLN A 151 -36.13 -28.18 3.26
N TYR A 152 -35.27 -28.00 4.25
CA TYR A 152 -35.15 -26.73 4.97
C TYR A 152 -34.73 -25.56 4.05
N PHE A 153 -33.73 -25.77 3.19
CA PHE A 153 -33.18 -24.69 2.37
C PHE A 153 -34.00 -24.36 1.12
N PHE A 154 -34.72 -25.33 0.56
CA PHE A 154 -35.29 -25.20 -0.80
C PHE A 154 -36.80 -25.44 -0.88
N GLN A 155 -37.48 -25.76 0.22
CA GLN A 155 -38.96 -25.89 0.24
C GLN A 155 -39.68 -24.76 0.98
N ILE A 156 -38.99 -23.66 1.31
CA ILE A 156 -39.66 -22.42 1.74
C ILE A 156 -40.21 -21.73 0.49
N LYS A 157 -41.55 -21.62 0.42
CA LYS A 157 -42.30 -20.87 -0.60
C LYS A 157 -42.87 -19.61 0.05
#